data_AF-A0A1V5XQH1-F1
#
_entry.id   AF-A0A1V5XQH1-F1
#
_cell.length_a   1.000
_cell.length_b   1.000
_cell.length_c   1.000
_cell.angle_alpha   90.00
_cell.angle_beta   90.00
_cell.angle_gamma   90.00
#
_symmetry.space_group_name_H-M   'P 1'
#
loop_
_entity.id
_entity.type
_entity.pdbx_description
1 polymer ?
#
loop_
_entity_poly.entity_id
_entity_poly.type
_entity_poly.pdbx_seq_one_letter_code
_entity_poly.pdbx_strand_id
1 'polypeptide(L)'
;MWYVFLVKHFLLAVFLILIWWLTRPVYLDFRRRHNGYGVVFDVYTGEPQATAVIRLKNLMGRIVRTVVTDKEGRYRLLAPKGEYYVQVDKPGYFFPSQVLAKQKHSRFYNNLLSGDHIFVQDYGVITKNIAIEPEASKRKPLFLRGIHLGKNTQYWILLIGSLLGLGLVLIQITSWIAWSLYLIYAAVMIGRLMSFKPAQPPFGTIRDSQTKHPLPQVIVRIMDKQYNKLLETQITSAKGRYAFIVKRGAYRIMIEKKGYRKVILNFPQINKDGFLLAKDVFMTRVDPRA
;
A
#
# COMPACT_ATOMS: atom_id res chain seq x y z
N MET A 1 27.10 -45.37 8.37
CA MET A 1 27.03 -44.15 9.21
C MET A 1 27.06 -42.85 8.40
N TRP A 2 27.96 -42.71 7.42
CA TRP A 2 28.10 -41.47 6.63
C TRP A 2 26.84 -41.07 5.84
N TYR A 3 26.11 -42.04 5.28
CA TYR A 3 24.83 -41.79 4.61
C TYR A 3 23.77 -41.17 5.53
N VAL A 4 23.61 -41.71 6.74
CA VAL A 4 22.65 -41.21 7.74
C VAL A 4 23.01 -39.78 8.16
N PHE A 5 24.31 -39.49 8.27
CA PHE A 5 24.80 -38.14 8.54
C PHE A 5 24.40 -37.18 7.41
N LEU A 6 24.68 -37.50 6.15
CA LEU A 6 24.34 -36.65 5.00
C LEU A 6 22.83 -36.41 4.88
N VAL A 7 22.02 -37.46 5.01
CA VAL A 7 20.56 -37.36 4.87
C VAL A 7 19.97 -36.42 5.93
N LYS A 8 20.44 -36.47 7.18
CA LYS A 8 19.98 -35.57 8.25
C LYS A 8 20.26 -34.10 7.95
N HIS A 9 21.47 -33.79 7.46
CA HIS A 9 21.85 -32.41 7.11
C HIS A 9 21.11 -31.90 5.87
N PHE A 10 20.89 -32.78 4.89
CA PHE A 10 20.09 -32.46 3.72
C PHE A 10 18.64 -32.13 4.10
N LEU A 11 18.01 -32.93 4.96
CA LEU A 11 16.66 -32.65 5.46
C LEU A 11 16.58 -31.34 6.24
N LEU A 12 17.59 -31.03 7.07
CA LEU A 12 17.68 -29.75 7.78
C LEU A 12 17.78 -28.57 6.79
N ALA A 13 18.63 -28.69 5.76
CA ALA A 13 18.77 -27.66 4.74
C ALA A 13 17.46 -27.44 3.97
N VAL A 14 16.80 -28.52 3.55
CA VAL A 14 15.49 -28.47 2.87
C VAL A 14 14.44 -27.81 3.75
N PHE A 15 14.40 -28.15 5.04
CA PHE A 15 13.48 -27.55 6.00
C PHE A 15 13.67 -26.03 6.13
N LEU A 16 14.92 -25.56 6.30
CA LEU A 16 15.23 -24.13 6.41
C LEU A 16 14.92 -23.37 5.10
N ILE A 17 15.21 -23.97 3.94
CA ILE A 17 14.89 -23.40 2.62
C ILE A 17 13.38 -23.30 2.42
N LEU A 18 12.61 -24.30 2.86
CA LEU A 18 11.15 -24.32 2.73
C LEU A 18 10.50 -23.20 3.57
N ILE A 19 10.95 -23.00 4.82
CA ILE A 19 10.51 -21.88 5.67
C ILE A 19 10.84 -20.54 4.99
N TRP A 20 12.04 -20.43 4.42
CA TRP A 20 12.44 -19.22 3.72
C TRP A 20 11.57 -18.93 2.49
N TRP A 21 11.22 -19.96 1.70
CA TRP A 21 10.38 -19.82 0.52
C TRP A 21 8.95 -19.42 0.87
N LEU A 22 8.38 -20.05 1.89
CA LEU A 22 7.00 -19.81 2.32
C LEU A 22 6.78 -18.39 2.90
N THR A 23 7.84 -17.77 3.43
CA THR A 23 7.80 -16.44 4.06
C THR A 23 8.22 -15.29 3.12
N ARG A 24 8.74 -15.60 1.91
CA ARG A 24 9.08 -14.60 0.88
C ARG A 24 7.92 -13.67 0.47
N PRO A 25 6.68 -14.15 0.27
CA PRO A 25 5.59 -13.31 -0.24
C PRO A 25 5.28 -12.12 0.67
N VAL A 26 5.25 -12.33 1.98
CA VAL A 26 5.03 -11.25 2.96
C VAL A 26 6.14 -10.21 2.91
N TYR A 27 7.40 -10.63 2.83
CA TYR A 27 8.53 -9.69 2.79
C TYR A 27 8.49 -8.77 1.57
N LEU A 28 8.10 -9.29 0.41
CA LEU A 28 7.98 -8.51 -0.83
C LEU A 28 6.78 -7.56 -0.81
N ASP A 29 5.68 -7.92 -0.15
CA ASP A 29 4.50 -7.07 -0.06
C ASP A 29 4.76 -5.79 0.75
N PHE A 30 5.62 -5.85 1.78
CA PHE A 30 6.00 -4.66 2.56
C PHE A 30 6.85 -3.64 1.80
N ARG A 31 7.56 -4.06 0.73
CA ARG A 31 8.33 -3.15 -0.12
C ARG A 31 7.44 -2.38 -1.11
N ARG A 32 6.18 -2.77 -1.29
CA ARG A 32 5.27 -2.12 -2.24
C ARG A 32 4.80 -0.79 -1.67
N ARG A 33 5.19 0.30 -2.33
CA ARG A 33 4.65 1.63 -2.05
C ARG A 33 3.23 1.73 -2.58
N HIS A 34 2.36 2.41 -1.83
CA HIS A 34 1.03 2.72 -2.32
C HIS A 34 1.11 3.73 -3.47
N ASN A 35 0.51 3.38 -4.59
CA ASN A 35 0.35 4.30 -5.72
C ASN A 35 -0.74 5.32 -5.39
N GLY A 36 -0.62 6.54 -5.92
CA GLY A 36 -1.62 7.58 -5.80
C GLY A 36 -2.78 7.43 -6.79
N TYR A 37 -3.03 6.22 -7.29
CA TYR A 37 -4.10 5.95 -8.25
C TYR A 37 -4.72 4.58 -7.96
N GLY A 38 -5.98 4.43 -8.35
CA GLY A 38 -6.65 3.14 -8.45
C GLY A 38 -6.57 2.60 -9.88
N VAL A 39 -6.84 1.31 -10.05
CA VAL A 39 -6.94 0.66 -11.36
C VAL A 39 -8.32 0.05 -11.49
N VAL A 40 -8.97 0.28 -12.64
CA VAL A 40 -10.14 -0.49 -13.07
C VAL A 40 -9.65 -1.68 -13.87
N PHE A 41 -10.08 -2.88 -13.53
CA PHE A 41 -9.60 -4.10 -14.17
C PHE A 41 -10.69 -5.18 -14.29
N ASP A 42 -10.50 -6.10 -15.22
CA ASP A 42 -11.36 -7.27 -15.41
C ASP A 42 -11.11 -8.30 -14.30
N VAL A 43 -12.16 -8.71 -13.60
CA VAL A 43 -12.08 -9.66 -12.48
C VAL A 43 -11.44 -11.01 -12.88
N TYR A 44 -11.67 -11.47 -14.11
CA TYR A 44 -11.24 -12.77 -14.59
C TYR A 44 -9.83 -12.76 -15.17
N THR A 45 -9.53 -11.80 -16.04
CA THR A 45 -8.22 -11.73 -16.72
C THR A 45 -7.19 -10.95 -15.90
N GLY A 46 -7.63 -10.07 -15.00
CA GLY A 46 -6.75 -9.12 -14.31
C GLY A 46 -6.29 -7.98 -15.22
N GLU A 47 -6.78 -7.90 -16.45
CA GLU A 47 -6.35 -6.88 -17.40
C GLU A 47 -6.93 -5.52 -17.04
N PRO A 48 -6.10 -4.46 -17.03
CA PRO A 48 -6.59 -3.12 -16.77
C PRO A 48 -7.50 -2.64 -17.91
N GLN A 49 -8.57 -1.95 -17.53
CA GLN A 49 -9.64 -1.54 -18.45
C GLN A 49 -9.62 -0.03 -18.67
N ALA A 50 -9.24 0.35 -19.89
CA ALA A 50 -9.18 1.74 -20.33
C ALA A 50 -10.57 2.29 -20.68
N THR A 51 -10.73 3.62 -20.60
CA THR A 51 -11.98 4.33 -20.96
C THR A 51 -13.19 3.85 -20.16
N ALA A 52 -13.00 3.45 -18.91
CA ALA A 52 -14.07 3.23 -17.95
C ALA A 52 -14.42 4.57 -17.29
N VAL A 53 -15.71 4.90 -17.23
CA VAL A 53 -16.22 6.12 -16.64
C VAL A 53 -16.58 5.86 -15.18
N ILE A 54 -15.90 6.54 -14.27
CA ILE A 54 -16.11 6.43 -12.82
C ILE A 54 -16.82 7.69 -12.36
N ARG A 55 -18.00 7.53 -11.76
CA ARG A 55 -18.81 8.61 -11.19
C ARG A 55 -18.87 8.42 -9.67
N LEU A 56 -18.46 9.44 -8.93
CA LEU A 56 -18.61 9.50 -7.49
C LEU A 56 -19.88 10.28 -7.16
N LYS A 57 -20.81 9.65 -6.45
CA LYS A 57 -22.09 10.22 -6.03
C LYS A 57 -22.11 10.43 -4.52
N ASN A 58 -22.73 11.52 -4.07
CA ASN A 58 -23.01 11.71 -2.64
C ASN A 58 -24.18 10.83 -2.19
N LEU A 59 -24.49 10.85 -0.89
CA LEU A 59 -25.65 10.14 -0.30
C LEU A 59 -27.00 10.55 -0.91
N MET A 60 -27.09 11.76 -1.49
CA MET A 60 -28.29 12.26 -2.18
C MET A 60 -28.35 11.87 -3.67
N GLY A 61 -27.42 11.04 -4.15
CA GLY A 61 -27.35 10.60 -5.55
C GLY A 61 -26.77 11.62 -6.54
N ARG A 62 -26.37 12.81 -6.09
CA ARG A 62 -25.75 13.85 -6.94
C ARG A 62 -24.31 13.48 -7.27
N ILE A 63 -23.92 13.66 -8.53
CA ILE A 63 -22.55 13.41 -8.99
C ILE A 63 -21.63 14.52 -8.47
N VAL A 64 -20.65 14.13 -7.66
CA VAL A 64 -19.63 15.01 -7.08
C VAL A 64 -18.42 15.09 -7.99
N ARG A 65 -18.05 13.96 -8.61
CA ARG A 65 -16.90 13.90 -9.50
C ARG A 65 -17.07 12.83 -10.57
N THR A 66 -16.54 13.08 -11.75
CA THR A 66 -16.43 12.08 -12.82
C THR A 66 -15.00 12.02 -13.31
N VAL A 67 -14.49 10.81 -13.51
CA VAL A 67 -13.13 10.52 -13.98
C VAL A 67 -13.20 9.39 -14.99
N VAL A 68 -12.36 9.46 -16.03
CA VAL A 68 -12.22 8.39 -17.01
C VAL A 68 -10.84 7.74 -16.81
N THR A 69 -10.78 6.41 -16.93
CA THR A 69 -9.51 5.68 -16.84
C THR A 69 -8.63 5.90 -18.07
N ASP A 70 -7.32 5.93 -17.84
CA ASP A 70 -6.33 6.03 -18.91
C ASP A 70 -6.12 4.70 -19.67
N LYS A 71 -5.18 4.67 -20.62
CA LYS A 71 -4.83 3.49 -21.42
C LYS A 71 -4.37 2.29 -20.57
N GLU A 72 -3.88 2.54 -19.36
CA GLU A 72 -3.42 1.51 -18.41
C GLU A 72 -4.49 1.21 -17.35
N GLY A 73 -5.74 1.63 -17.58
CA GLY A 73 -6.87 1.44 -16.68
C GLY A 73 -6.77 2.22 -15.36
N ARG A 74 -5.83 3.15 -15.23
CA ARG A 74 -5.59 3.90 -13.99
C ARG A 74 -6.53 5.08 -13.89
N TYR A 75 -6.91 5.41 -12.67
CA TYR A 75 -7.70 6.59 -12.37
C TYR A 75 -7.24 7.28 -11.09
N ARG A 76 -7.52 8.57 -11.02
CA ARG A 76 -7.25 9.39 -9.83
C ARG A 76 -8.52 10.12 -9.44
N LEU A 77 -9.06 9.76 -8.29
CA LEU A 77 -10.29 10.32 -7.78
C LEU A 77 -9.99 11.02 -6.45
N LEU A 78 -10.32 12.31 -6.43
CA LEU A 78 -10.17 13.20 -5.27
C LEU A 78 -11.56 13.65 -4.84
N ALA A 79 -11.85 13.53 -3.56
CA ALA A 79 -13.09 14.01 -2.97
C ALA A 79 -12.86 14.50 -1.54
N PRO A 80 -13.69 15.44 -1.03
CA PRO A 80 -13.69 15.78 0.39
C PRO A 80 -13.93 14.54 1.26
N LYS A 81 -13.59 14.65 2.54
CA LYS A 81 -13.94 13.63 3.53
C LYS A 81 -15.46 13.43 3.56
N GLY A 82 -15.92 12.20 3.46
CA GLY A 82 -17.34 11.88 3.51
C GLY A 82 -17.66 10.49 2.99
N GLU A 83 -18.95 10.17 2.97
CA GLU A 83 -19.47 8.94 2.39
C GLU A 83 -19.97 9.17 0.99
N TYR A 84 -19.63 8.24 0.09
CA TYR A 84 -19.95 8.32 -1.32
C TYR A 84 -20.28 6.94 -1.89
N TYR A 85 -21.01 6.96 -3.00
CA TYR A 85 -21.23 5.79 -3.86
C TYR A 85 -20.42 5.94 -5.14
N VAL A 86 -19.71 4.88 -5.51
CA VAL A 86 -18.95 4.77 -6.75
C VAL A 86 -19.84 4.04 -7.76
N GLN A 87 -20.03 4.66 -8.91
CA GLN A 87 -20.62 4.01 -10.08
C GLN A 87 -19.54 3.91 -11.16
N VAL A 88 -19.38 2.73 -11.75
CA VAL A 88 -18.49 2.51 -12.88
C VAL A 88 -19.30 2.07 -14.09
N ASP A 89 -18.98 2.67 -15.23
CA ASP A 89 -19.70 2.51 -16.48
C ASP A 89 -18.69 2.24 -17.60
N LYS A 90 -18.80 1.07 -18.22
CA LYS A 90 -17.91 0.60 -19.29
C LYS A 90 -18.73 -0.34 -20.19
N PRO A 91 -18.79 -0.09 -21.51
CA PRO A 91 -19.56 -0.95 -22.41
C PRO A 91 -19.09 -2.40 -22.37
N GLY A 92 -20.02 -3.34 -22.24
CA GLY A 92 -19.72 -4.77 -22.16
C GLY A 92 -19.22 -5.24 -20.78
N TYR A 93 -19.40 -4.42 -19.74
CA TYR A 93 -19.06 -4.76 -18.36
C TYR A 93 -20.12 -4.29 -17.35
N PHE A 94 -20.28 -5.04 -16.27
CA PHE A 94 -21.11 -4.69 -15.12
C PHE A 94 -20.27 -4.39 -13.87
N PHE A 95 -20.80 -3.47 -13.06
CA PHE A 95 -20.30 -3.13 -11.74
C PHE A 95 -21.51 -2.91 -10.79
N PRO A 96 -21.46 -3.36 -9.52
CA PRO A 96 -20.37 -4.10 -8.87
C PRO A 96 -20.25 -5.56 -9.35
N SER A 97 -19.06 -6.13 -9.26
CA SER A 97 -18.85 -7.55 -9.60
C SER A 97 -19.50 -8.49 -8.57
N GLN A 98 -20.25 -9.48 -9.06
CA GLN A 98 -20.88 -10.49 -8.22
C GLN A 98 -19.86 -11.50 -7.67
N VAL A 99 -18.78 -11.76 -8.42
CA VAL A 99 -17.69 -12.65 -8.02
C VAL A 99 -16.99 -12.12 -6.76
N LEU A 100 -16.66 -10.83 -6.74
CA LEU A 100 -15.98 -10.20 -5.60
C LEU A 100 -16.94 -9.76 -4.49
N ALA A 101 -18.24 -9.66 -4.74
CA ALA A 101 -19.22 -9.49 -3.66
C ALA A 101 -19.13 -10.64 -2.63
N LYS A 102 -18.81 -11.86 -3.09
CA LYS A 102 -18.60 -13.03 -2.23
C LYS A 102 -17.16 -13.17 -1.71
N GLN A 103 -16.19 -12.52 -2.35
CA GLN A 103 -14.77 -12.66 -2.05
C GLN A 103 -14.08 -11.30 -1.91
N LYS A 104 -13.61 -10.97 -0.70
CA LYS A 104 -12.94 -9.68 -0.40
C LYS A 104 -11.52 -9.54 -0.98
N HIS A 105 -11.02 -10.53 -1.72
CA HIS A 105 -9.65 -10.57 -2.23
C HIS A 105 -9.61 -11.00 -3.70
N SER A 106 -8.81 -10.28 -4.50
CA SER A 106 -8.47 -10.60 -5.89
C SER A 106 -7.04 -11.13 -5.95
N ARG A 107 -6.77 -12.00 -6.92
CA ARG A 107 -5.43 -12.51 -7.21
C ARG A 107 -4.50 -11.43 -7.78
N PHE A 108 -5.06 -10.48 -8.53
CA PHE A 108 -4.30 -9.53 -9.33
C PHE A 108 -4.01 -8.24 -8.57
N TYR A 109 -5.03 -7.70 -7.90
CA TYR A 109 -4.96 -6.41 -7.24
C TYR A 109 -5.34 -6.51 -5.75
N ASN A 110 -4.50 -5.89 -4.91
CA ASN A 110 -4.79 -5.67 -3.50
C ASN A 110 -5.60 -4.36 -3.34
N ASN A 111 -6.06 -4.05 -2.12
CA ASN A 111 -6.78 -2.80 -1.81
C ASN A 111 -8.04 -2.57 -2.67
N LEU A 112 -8.88 -3.60 -2.79
CA LEU A 112 -10.09 -3.55 -3.61
C LEU A 112 -11.16 -2.66 -2.98
N LEU A 113 -12.00 -2.11 -3.85
CA LEU A 113 -13.29 -1.56 -3.47
C LEU A 113 -14.27 -2.73 -3.28
N SER A 114 -14.69 -2.97 -2.03
CA SER A 114 -15.51 -4.13 -1.66
C SER A 114 -16.99 -4.02 -2.07
N GLY A 115 -17.38 -2.96 -2.78
CA GLY A 115 -18.76 -2.66 -3.15
C GLY A 115 -18.83 -1.33 -3.91
N ASP A 116 -19.99 -0.68 -3.85
CA ASP A 116 -20.21 0.67 -4.39
C ASP A 116 -19.99 1.76 -3.34
N HIS A 117 -20.21 1.47 -2.05
CA HIS A 117 -19.98 2.42 -0.96
C HIS A 117 -18.48 2.60 -0.66
N ILE A 118 -18.08 3.85 -0.47
CA ILE A 118 -16.74 4.22 -0.03
C ILE A 118 -16.78 5.36 0.99
N PHE A 119 -16.00 5.19 2.06
CA PHE A 119 -15.68 6.26 3.00
C PHE A 119 -14.36 6.92 2.62
N VAL A 120 -14.43 8.18 2.21
CA VAL A 120 -13.26 8.99 1.84
C VAL A 120 -12.66 9.57 3.11
N GLN A 121 -11.37 9.27 3.31
CA GLN A 121 -10.62 9.75 4.46
C GLN A 121 -10.17 11.21 4.26
N ASP A 122 -9.64 11.78 5.34
CA ASP A 122 -9.28 13.19 5.48
C ASP A 122 -8.30 13.77 4.44
N TYR A 123 -7.51 12.92 3.75
CA TYR A 123 -6.56 13.34 2.72
C TYR A 123 -7.14 13.23 1.29
N GLY A 124 -8.43 12.90 1.18
CA GLY A 124 -9.23 13.02 -0.04
C GLY A 124 -8.87 12.11 -1.22
N VAL A 125 -7.81 11.29 -1.08
CA VAL A 125 -7.32 10.43 -2.16
C VAL A 125 -7.97 9.05 -2.09
N ILE A 126 -8.63 8.65 -3.19
CA ILE A 126 -9.19 7.30 -3.36
C ILE A 126 -8.24 6.47 -4.23
N THR A 127 -7.62 5.46 -3.63
CA THR A 127 -6.64 4.53 -4.27
C THR A 127 -7.14 3.09 -4.32
N LYS A 128 -8.44 2.90 -4.18
CA LYS A 128 -9.04 1.57 -4.26
C LYS A 128 -8.94 1.04 -5.69
N ASN A 129 -8.75 -0.26 -5.85
CA ASN A 129 -8.86 -0.90 -7.17
C ASN A 129 -10.30 -1.35 -7.38
N ILE A 130 -10.84 -1.08 -8.56
CA ILE A 130 -12.23 -1.39 -8.91
C ILE A 130 -12.22 -2.55 -9.89
N ALA A 131 -12.90 -3.63 -9.55
CA ALA A 131 -13.04 -4.76 -10.45
C ALA A 131 -14.39 -4.68 -11.18
N ILE A 132 -14.37 -4.90 -12.49
CA ILE A 132 -15.55 -4.96 -13.34
C ILE A 132 -15.67 -6.33 -13.99
N GLU A 133 -16.91 -6.74 -14.29
CA GLU A 133 -17.22 -8.09 -14.75
C GLU A 133 -17.78 -8.05 -16.19
N PRO A 134 -17.18 -8.76 -17.16
CA PRO A 134 -17.64 -8.72 -18.55
C PRO A 134 -18.99 -9.44 -18.73
N GLU A 135 -19.94 -8.83 -19.47
CA GLU A 135 -21.30 -9.37 -19.63
C GLU A 135 -21.32 -10.73 -20.36
N ALA A 136 -20.43 -10.89 -21.35
CA ALA A 136 -20.39 -12.07 -22.22
C ALA A 136 -19.70 -13.29 -21.58
N SER A 137 -19.10 -13.15 -20.39
CA SER A 137 -18.25 -14.20 -19.82
C SER A 137 -19.04 -15.19 -18.98
N LYS A 138 -19.44 -16.31 -19.59
CA LYS A 138 -19.73 -17.57 -18.86
C LYS A 138 -18.45 -18.33 -18.48
N ARG A 139 -17.28 -17.66 -18.43
CA ARG A 139 -16.04 -18.35 -18.07
C ARG A 139 -16.06 -18.63 -16.58
N LYS A 140 -16.04 -19.91 -16.21
CA LYS A 140 -15.68 -20.29 -14.85
C LYS A 140 -14.26 -19.75 -14.61
N PRO A 141 -14.03 -18.92 -13.59
CA PRO A 141 -12.67 -18.52 -13.27
C PRO A 141 -11.87 -19.79 -13.01
N LEU A 142 -10.83 -20.03 -13.81
CA LEU A 142 -9.79 -21.00 -13.46
C LEU A 142 -9.01 -20.42 -12.27
N PHE A 143 -9.63 -20.54 -11.10
CA PHE A 143 -9.02 -20.25 -9.82
C PHE A 143 -7.98 -21.33 -9.56
N LEU A 144 -6.80 -21.16 -10.14
CA LEU A 144 -5.59 -21.70 -9.55
C LEU A 144 -5.41 -20.96 -8.23
N ARG A 145 -5.94 -21.56 -7.16
CA ARG A 145 -5.83 -21.07 -5.80
C ARG A 145 -4.38 -21.23 -5.37
N GLY A 146 -3.54 -20.28 -5.77
CA GLY A 146 -2.24 -20.12 -5.13
C GLY A 146 -2.48 -20.00 -3.62
N ILE A 147 -1.80 -20.82 -2.83
CA ILE A 147 -1.95 -20.83 -1.38
C ILE A 147 -1.40 -19.49 -0.88
N HIS A 148 -2.29 -18.50 -0.73
CA HIS A 148 -1.94 -17.22 -0.14
C HIS A 148 -2.14 -17.35 1.36
N LEU A 149 -1.07 -17.65 2.08
CA LEU A 149 -1.06 -17.63 3.53
C LEU A 149 -1.28 -16.18 4.00
N GLY A 150 -2.18 -15.99 4.96
CA GLY A 150 -2.38 -14.68 5.58
C GLY A 150 -1.09 -14.14 6.18
N LYS A 151 -0.97 -12.80 6.29
CA LYS A 151 0.25 -12.17 6.80
C LYS A 151 0.62 -12.69 8.19
N ASN A 152 -0.36 -12.79 9.09
CA ASN A 152 -0.15 -13.30 10.44
C ASN A 152 0.27 -14.78 10.46
N THR A 153 -0.28 -15.64 9.60
CA THR A 153 0.11 -17.05 9.57
C THR A 153 1.54 -17.22 9.08
N GLN A 154 1.98 -16.44 8.09
CA GLN A 154 3.38 -16.45 7.65
C GLN A 154 4.35 -15.98 8.76
N TYR A 155 3.96 -14.99 9.59
CA TYR A 155 4.76 -14.58 10.75
C TYR A 155 4.88 -15.69 11.80
N TRP A 156 3.79 -16.38 12.11
CA TRP A 156 3.83 -17.51 13.03
C TRP A 156 4.66 -18.68 12.49
N ILE A 157 4.55 -18.99 11.20
CA ILE A 157 5.39 -20.01 10.56
C ILE A 157 6.86 -19.62 10.62
N LEU A 158 7.19 -18.34 10.47
CA LEU A 158 8.56 -17.87 10.62
C LEU A 158 9.09 -18.06 12.04
N LEU A 159 8.31 -17.64 13.05
CA LEU A 159 8.71 -17.68 14.45
C LEU A 159 8.84 -19.14 14.93
N ILE A 160 7.80 -19.94 14.70
CA ILE A 160 7.76 -21.37 15.06
C ILE A 160 8.81 -22.14 14.25
N GLY A 161 8.92 -21.91 12.95
CA GLY A 161 9.89 -22.58 12.09
C GLY A 161 11.34 -22.29 12.48
N SER A 162 11.63 -21.06 12.91
CA SER A 162 12.97 -20.71 13.40
C SER A 162 13.29 -21.37 14.75
N LEU A 163 12.32 -21.42 15.67
CA LEU A 163 12.47 -22.13 16.96
C LEU A 163 12.64 -23.64 16.75
N LEU A 164 11.87 -24.25 15.85
CA LEU A 164 12.01 -25.65 15.49
C LEU A 164 13.37 -25.93 14.83
N GLY A 165 13.83 -25.04 13.93
CA GLY A 165 15.16 -25.14 13.33
C GLY A 165 16.27 -25.11 14.38
N LEU A 166 16.16 -24.22 15.37
CA LEU A 166 17.09 -24.17 16.51
C LEU A 166 17.04 -25.46 17.33
N GLY A 167 15.84 -25.98 17.63
CA GLY A 167 15.69 -27.27 18.33
C GLY A 167 16.33 -28.44 17.58
N LEU A 168 16.18 -28.52 16.26
CA LEU A 168 16.79 -29.55 15.43
C LEU A 168 18.33 -29.49 15.42
N VAL A 169 18.90 -28.30 15.51
CA VAL A 169 20.35 -28.08 15.61
C VAL A 169 20.85 -28.46 16.99
N LEU A 170 20.11 -28.15 18.07
CA LEU A 170 20.48 -28.52 19.44
C LEU A 170 20.51 -30.03 19.65
N ILE A 171 19.62 -30.80 19.00
CA ILE A 171 19.68 -32.28 18.99
C ILE A 171 20.97 -32.78 18.33
N GLN A 172 21.56 -31.99 17.43
CA GLN A 172 22.79 -32.29 16.69
C GLN A 172 23.97 -31.45 17.19
N ILE A 173 24.09 -31.26 18.51
CA ILE A 173 25.03 -30.31 19.13
C ILE A 173 26.49 -30.46 18.67
N THR A 174 26.92 -31.69 18.35
CA THR A 174 28.28 -32.03 17.91
C THR A 174 28.54 -31.70 16.42
N SER A 175 27.52 -31.42 15.62
CA SER A 175 27.68 -31.16 14.19
C SER A 175 27.91 -29.68 13.88
N TRP A 176 29.15 -29.34 13.53
CA TRP A 176 29.53 -28.00 13.08
C TRP A 176 28.80 -27.58 11.78
N ILE A 177 28.43 -28.54 10.92
CA ILE A 177 27.69 -28.28 9.67
C ILE A 177 26.27 -27.80 9.97
N ALA A 178 25.59 -28.43 10.93
CA ALA A 178 24.24 -28.03 11.33
C ALA A 178 24.20 -26.59 11.89
N TRP A 179 25.17 -26.26 12.75
CA TRP A 179 25.36 -24.90 13.27
C TRP A 179 25.66 -23.89 12.15
N SER A 180 26.52 -24.25 11.20
CA SER A 180 26.85 -23.38 10.07
C SER A 180 25.63 -23.09 9.18
N LEU A 181 24.84 -24.13 8.85
CA LEU A 181 23.61 -23.97 8.08
C LEU A 181 22.59 -23.07 8.80
N TYR A 182 22.42 -23.25 10.12
CA TYR A 182 21.53 -22.42 10.91
C TYR A 182 22.03 -20.98 11.05
N LEU A 183 23.33 -20.76 11.20
CA LEU A 183 23.93 -19.42 11.23
C LEU A 183 23.72 -18.68 9.91
N ILE A 184 23.89 -19.34 8.77
CA ILE A 184 23.60 -18.76 7.45
C ILE A 184 22.12 -18.39 7.35
N TYR A 185 21.22 -19.31 7.75
CA TYR A 185 19.78 -19.05 7.80
C TYR A 185 19.46 -17.84 8.70
N ALA A 186 20.01 -17.79 9.91
CA ALA A 186 19.81 -16.71 10.87
C ALA A 186 20.35 -15.37 10.34
N ALA A 187 21.52 -15.36 9.71
CA ALA A 187 22.09 -14.16 9.10
C ALA A 187 21.21 -13.61 7.97
N VAL A 188 20.71 -14.47 7.08
CA VAL A 188 19.75 -14.08 6.03
C VAL A 188 18.45 -13.53 6.64
N MET A 189 17.98 -14.13 7.73
CA MET A 189 16.78 -13.69 8.45
C MET A 189 16.96 -12.34 9.13
N ILE A 190 18.09 -12.11 9.79
CA ILE A 190 18.46 -10.82 10.39
C ILE A 190 18.59 -9.74 9.31
N GLY A 191 19.28 -10.05 8.20
CA GLY A 191 19.39 -9.13 7.06
C GLY A 191 18.02 -8.75 6.47
N ARG A 192 17.07 -9.70 6.44
CA ARG A 192 15.68 -9.45 6.03
C ARG A 192 14.96 -8.53 7.03
N LEU A 193 15.13 -8.75 8.33
CA LEU A 193 14.53 -7.92 9.38
C LEU A 193 15.08 -6.49 9.36
N MET A 194 16.40 -6.32 9.19
CA MET A 194 17.02 -4.99 9.08
C MET A 194 16.61 -4.27 7.78
N SER A 195 16.43 -5.03 6.69
CA SER A 195 15.94 -4.49 5.42
C SER A 195 14.42 -4.29 5.40
N PHE A 196 13.72 -4.55 6.50
CA PHE A 196 12.29 -4.35 6.63
C PHE A 196 12.00 -2.85 6.72
N LYS A 197 11.30 -2.33 5.70
CA LYS A 197 10.74 -0.98 5.73
C LYS A 197 9.23 -1.16 5.67
N PRO A 198 8.47 -0.83 6.74
CA PRO A 198 7.02 -0.91 6.69
C PRO A 198 6.52 -0.04 5.53
N ALA A 199 5.50 -0.52 4.84
CA ALA A 199 4.86 0.24 3.78
C ALA A 199 4.43 1.60 4.36
N GLN A 200 4.90 2.69 3.74
CA GLN A 200 4.53 4.01 4.22
C GLN A 200 3.03 4.22 3.97
N PRO A 201 2.31 4.81 4.94
CA PRO A 201 0.90 5.12 4.75
C PRO A 201 0.72 6.03 3.52
N PRO A 202 -0.44 5.97 2.85
CA PRO A 202 -0.73 6.81 1.68
C PRO A 202 -1.00 8.29 2.05
N PHE A 203 -0.50 8.76 3.21
CA PHE A 203 -0.69 10.11 3.71
C PHE A 203 0.48 10.52 4.60
N GLY A 204 0.76 11.81 4.66
CA GLY A 204 1.68 12.43 5.62
C GLY A 204 0.89 12.97 6.80
N THR A 205 1.52 13.03 7.97
CA THR A 205 0.93 13.57 9.20
C THR A 205 1.73 14.77 9.68
N ILE A 206 1.03 15.86 9.99
CA ILE A 206 1.61 17.07 10.58
C ILE A 206 1.39 17.03 12.08
N ARG A 207 2.48 17.18 12.84
CA ARG A 207 2.48 17.08 14.31
C ARG A 207 3.19 18.27 14.92
N ASP A 208 2.87 18.56 16.18
CA ASP A 208 3.63 19.50 17.00
C ASP A 208 4.99 18.88 17.37
N SER A 209 6.07 19.65 17.27
CA SER A 209 7.42 19.17 17.59
C SER A 209 7.62 18.84 19.07
N GLN A 210 6.92 19.53 19.99
CA GLN A 210 7.07 19.33 21.43
C GLN A 210 6.15 18.22 21.92
N THR A 211 4.85 18.37 21.65
CA THR A 211 3.83 17.44 22.19
C THR A 211 3.68 16.17 21.36
N LYS A 212 4.22 16.13 20.13
CA LYS A 212 4.06 15.04 19.15
C LYS A 212 2.60 14.76 18.74
N HIS A 213 1.63 15.55 19.21
CA HIS A 213 0.23 15.42 18.83
C HIS A 213 -0.03 15.92 17.40
N PRO A 214 -0.99 15.31 16.68
CA PRO A 214 -1.38 15.76 15.34
C PRO A 214 -1.96 17.17 15.36
N LEU A 215 -1.62 17.98 14.36
CA LEU A 215 -2.08 19.35 14.23
C LEU A 215 -3.24 19.44 13.23
N PRO A 216 -4.45 19.83 13.70
CA PRO A 216 -5.56 20.09 12.80
C PRO A 216 -5.49 21.47 12.16
N GLN A 217 -6.27 21.65 11.07
CA GLN A 217 -6.48 22.92 10.38
C GLN A 217 -5.17 23.57 9.91
N VAL A 218 -4.20 22.74 9.51
CA VAL A 218 -2.95 23.20 8.89
C VAL A 218 -3.22 23.38 7.40
N ILE A 219 -2.83 24.53 6.86
CA ILE A 219 -2.92 24.82 5.43
C ILE A 219 -1.68 24.24 4.76
N VAL A 220 -1.89 23.31 3.83
CA VAL A 220 -0.84 22.66 3.06
C VAL A 220 -1.02 23.02 1.59
N ARG A 221 -0.03 23.69 1.01
CA ARG A 221 -0.04 24.13 -0.39
C ARG A 221 1.04 23.39 -1.14
N ILE A 222 0.69 22.79 -2.26
CA ILE A 222 1.68 22.23 -3.19
C ILE A 222 1.87 23.17 -4.38
N MET A 223 3.13 23.45 -4.68
CA MET A 223 3.54 24.34 -5.74
C MET A 223 4.50 23.64 -6.70
N ASP A 224 4.40 23.98 -7.97
CA ASP A 224 5.41 23.64 -8.96
C ASP A 224 6.72 24.40 -8.66
N LYS A 225 7.86 23.71 -8.68
CA LYS A 225 9.16 24.31 -8.37
C LYS A 225 9.70 25.16 -9.52
N GLN A 226 9.38 24.84 -10.78
CA GLN A 226 9.88 25.54 -11.96
C GLN A 226 9.17 26.88 -12.14
N TYR A 227 7.83 26.87 -12.09
CA TYR A 227 7.01 28.05 -12.39
C TYR A 227 6.48 28.75 -11.14
N ASN A 228 6.80 28.22 -9.95
CA ASN A 228 6.26 28.71 -8.68
C ASN A 228 4.72 28.81 -8.67
N LYS A 229 4.06 27.93 -9.41
CA LYS A 229 2.60 27.93 -9.57
C LYS A 229 1.97 27.13 -8.46
N LEU A 230 0.97 27.70 -7.79
CA LEU A 230 0.12 26.97 -6.84
C LEU A 230 -0.72 25.95 -7.61
N LEU A 231 -0.61 24.68 -7.25
CA LEU A 231 -1.36 23.60 -7.89
C LEU A 231 -2.61 23.24 -7.10
N GLU A 232 -2.44 23.01 -5.80
CA GLU A 232 -3.53 22.59 -4.92
C GLU A 232 -3.28 23.08 -3.48
N THR A 233 -4.36 23.32 -2.76
CA THR A 233 -4.35 23.61 -1.32
C THR A 233 -5.25 22.62 -0.60
N GLN A 234 -4.73 22.00 0.45
CA GLN A 234 -5.48 21.13 1.35
C GLN A 234 -5.42 21.67 2.78
N ILE A 235 -6.48 21.41 3.55
CA ILE A 235 -6.54 21.74 4.97
C ILE A 235 -6.57 20.43 5.74
N THR A 236 -5.67 20.26 6.71
CA THR A 236 -5.62 19.02 7.49
C THR A 236 -6.80 18.88 8.43
N SER A 237 -7.26 17.64 8.62
CA SER A 237 -8.31 17.29 9.59
C SER A 237 -7.80 17.25 11.04
N ALA A 238 -8.69 16.87 11.98
CA ALA A 238 -8.37 16.50 13.37
C ALA A 238 -7.10 15.63 13.53
N LYS A 239 -6.82 14.74 12.55
CA LYS A 239 -5.68 13.81 12.58
C LYS A 239 -4.42 14.37 11.94
N GLY A 240 -4.43 15.60 11.44
CA GLY A 240 -3.28 16.26 10.83
C GLY A 240 -2.81 15.65 9.50
N ARG A 241 -3.67 14.92 8.79
CA ARG A 241 -3.30 14.15 7.59
C ARG A 241 -3.42 14.97 6.31
N TYR A 242 -2.53 14.74 5.36
CA TYR A 242 -2.55 15.31 4.01
C TYR A 242 -1.92 14.35 2.99
N ALA A 243 -2.28 14.48 1.72
CA ALA A 243 -1.63 13.75 0.63
C ALA A 243 -1.89 14.46 -0.71
N PHE A 244 -0.86 14.59 -1.54
CA PHE A 244 -1.02 15.09 -2.90
C PHE A 244 -0.69 14.01 -3.92
N ILE A 245 -1.40 14.00 -5.04
CA ILE A 245 -1.04 13.17 -6.17
C ILE A 245 -0.56 14.06 -7.30
N VAL A 246 0.69 13.87 -7.69
CA VAL A 246 1.32 14.69 -8.71
C VAL A 246 1.66 13.92 -9.98
N LYS A 247 1.86 14.66 -11.06
CA LYS A 247 2.48 14.15 -12.28
C LYS A 247 4.00 14.14 -12.12
N ARG A 248 4.72 13.69 -13.15
CA ARG A 248 6.17 13.90 -13.23
C ARG A 248 6.49 15.41 -13.16
N GLY A 249 7.51 15.78 -12.39
CA GLY A 249 7.86 17.19 -12.16
C GLY A 249 8.59 17.41 -10.84
N ALA A 250 9.01 18.66 -10.60
CA ALA A 250 9.62 19.08 -9.35
C ALA A 250 8.65 19.93 -8.55
N TYR A 251 8.47 19.63 -7.27
CA TYR A 251 7.46 20.27 -6.43
C TYR A 251 8.05 20.76 -5.11
N ARG A 252 7.41 21.78 -4.55
CA ARG A 252 7.62 22.20 -3.16
C ARG A 252 6.29 22.24 -2.42
N ILE A 253 6.30 21.79 -1.17
CA ILE A 253 5.13 21.83 -0.29
C ILE A 253 5.38 22.90 0.77
N MET A 254 4.40 23.77 0.95
CA MET A 254 4.40 24.87 1.90
C MET A 254 3.33 24.61 2.95
N ILE A 255 3.74 24.61 4.21
CA ILE A 255 2.90 24.26 5.35
C ILE A 255 2.81 25.46 6.28
N GLU A 256 1.59 25.91 6.54
CA GLU A 256 1.30 27.11 7.31
C GLU A 256 0.21 26.84 8.35
N LYS A 257 0.45 27.31 9.58
CA LYS A 257 -0.53 27.35 10.67
C LYS A 257 -0.26 28.56 11.55
N LYS A 258 -1.31 29.26 11.98
CA LYS A 258 -1.20 30.38 12.93
C LYS A 258 -0.52 29.92 14.22
N GLY A 259 0.48 30.67 14.69
CA GLY A 259 1.27 30.35 15.90
C GLY A 259 2.37 29.30 15.70
N TYR A 260 2.63 28.86 14.47
CA TYR A 260 3.69 27.91 14.15
C TYR A 260 4.61 28.47 13.06
N ARG A 261 5.89 28.07 13.11
CA ARG A 261 6.86 28.45 12.09
C ARG A 261 6.48 27.78 10.76
N LYS A 262 6.46 28.58 9.69
CA LYS A 262 6.22 28.09 8.33
C LYS A 262 7.28 27.07 7.93
N VAL A 263 6.86 25.96 7.34
CA VAL A 263 7.75 24.89 6.86
C VAL A 263 7.64 24.79 5.34
N ILE A 264 8.79 24.75 4.66
CA ILE A 264 8.87 24.53 3.21
C ILE A 264 9.65 23.24 2.96
N LEU A 265 9.03 22.31 2.26
CA LEU A 265 9.63 21.04 1.86
C LEU A 265 9.88 21.05 0.36
N ASN A 266 11.14 20.90 -0.03
CA ASN A 266 11.51 20.72 -1.43
C ASN A 266 11.60 19.23 -1.76
N PHE A 267 10.92 18.81 -2.82
CA PHE A 267 11.01 17.44 -3.32
C PHE A 267 11.95 17.40 -4.54
N PRO A 268 12.72 16.30 -4.69
CA PRO A 268 13.49 16.07 -5.91
C PRO A 268 12.55 15.85 -7.10
N GLN A 269 13.12 15.85 -8.31
CA GLN A 269 12.35 15.61 -9.53
C GLN A 269 11.72 14.21 -9.51
N ILE A 270 10.40 14.18 -9.69
CA ILE A 270 9.61 12.95 -9.77
C ILE A 270 9.54 12.51 -11.22
N ASN A 271 9.93 11.26 -11.48
CA ASN A 271 9.99 10.68 -12.84
C ASN A 271 8.75 9.86 -13.22
N LYS A 272 7.73 9.79 -12.37
CA LYS A 272 6.53 8.94 -12.57
C LYS A 272 5.25 9.74 -12.38
N ASP A 273 4.26 9.45 -13.21
CA ASP A 273 2.93 10.04 -13.08
C ASP A 273 2.11 9.33 -12.00
N GLY A 274 1.21 10.05 -11.33
CA GLY A 274 0.39 9.52 -10.24
C GLY A 274 1.19 9.21 -8.98
N PHE A 275 2.32 9.91 -8.79
CA PHE A 275 3.15 9.75 -7.61
C PHE A 275 2.47 10.39 -6.40
N LEU A 276 2.38 9.63 -5.31
CA LEU A 276 1.82 10.11 -4.05
C LEU A 276 2.91 10.86 -3.27
N LEU A 277 2.70 12.17 -3.10
CA LEU A 277 3.52 13.04 -2.27
C LEU A 277 2.91 13.16 -0.88
N ALA A 278 3.57 12.48 0.06
CA ALA A 278 3.26 12.48 1.48
C ALA A 278 4.56 12.44 2.29
N LYS A 279 4.64 13.26 3.34
CA LYS A 279 5.75 13.22 4.29
C LYS A 279 5.27 13.61 5.68
N ASP A 280 5.75 12.94 6.71
CA ASP A 280 5.50 13.38 8.09
C ASP A 280 6.31 14.66 8.39
N VAL A 281 5.67 15.60 9.07
CA VAL A 281 6.25 16.93 9.37
C VAL A 281 5.99 17.29 10.82
N PHE A 282 7.03 17.79 11.48
CA PHE A 282 6.93 18.38 12.80
C PHE A 282 7.00 19.90 12.67
N MET A 283 6.03 20.60 13.24
CA MET A 283 5.99 22.06 13.28
C MET A 283 6.37 22.56 14.67
N THR A 284 7.22 23.58 14.72
CA THR A 284 7.61 24.26 15.96
C THR A 284 6.71 25.46 16.19
N ARG A 285 6.24 25.66 17.42
CA ARG A 285 5.49 26.85 17.81
C ARG A 285 6.39 28.09 17.71
N VAL A 286 5.82 29.21 17.30
CA VAL A 286 6.50 30.50 17.40
C VAL A 286 6.29 30.98 18.82
N ASP A 287 7.37 31.21 19.57
CA ASP A 287 7.25 31.79 20.90
C ASP A 287 6.65 33.19 20.78
N PRO A 288 5.57 33.50 21.49
CA PRO A 288 4.96 34.85 21.47
C PRO A 288 5.84 35.90 22.15
N ARG A 289 7.01 35.53 22.67
CA ARG A 289 7.98 36.40 23.36
C ARG A 289 9.26 36.67 22.54
N ALA A 290 9.30 36.22 21.28
CA ALA A 290 10.42 36.42 20.37
C ALA A 290 10.09 37.47 19.29
#